data_AF-A0A1J3JLY4-F1
#
_entry.id   AF-A0A1J3JLY4-F1
#
_cell.length_a   1.000
_cell.length_b   1.000
_cell.length_c   1.000
_cell.angle_alpha   90.00
_cell.angle_beta   90.00
_cell.angle_gamma   90.00
#
_symmetry.space_group_name_H-M   'P 1'
#
loop_
_entity.id
_entity.type
_entity.pdbx_description
1 polymer ?
#
loop_
_entity_poly.entity_id
_entity_poly.type
_entity_poly.pdbx_seq_one_letter_code
_entity_poly.pdbx_strand_id
1 'polypeptide(L)'
;RKLTMMNSAFRSVHITASRLINPNPFSSAILHFLPLISVDAAPRRSTPLRFRNAVSPSFSSSFCSSSSSSSSYIPMAGGNDQVPPPSSQLLEKQFENFRVQLEDSAALREQIRAVVMEIESATRLIQANLLLVHQSRPIPEVVEKAKEKITDLRQFYGQLAEILQKCPGQYYRYHGDWRSETQAVVSQLAFMHWLENGTLLVHTEAEEKLGLSSLEFGLETEDYLTGICFMSNDLPRYVVNRVTAGDYDCPRKVMNFLTDLHAAFRMLNLRNDFLRKKFDSMKYDLRRVEEVYYDVKIRGLISAADPPAVQGIQAQSS
;
A
#
# COMPACT_ATOMS: atom_id res chain seq x y z
N ARG A 1 40.02 17.05 50.96
CA ARG A 1 40.85 15.99 51.62
C ARG A 1 40.30 14.63 51.18
N LYS A 2 41.13 13.85 50.45
CA LYS A 2 41.05 12.41 50.08
C LYS A 2 39.80 11.95 49.29
N LEU A 3 39.95 11.55 48.02
CA LEU A 3 40.30 10.17 47.53
C LEU A 3 39.35 9.12 48.13
N THR A 4 38.70 8.22 47.38
CA THR A 4 39.30 7.30 46.40
C THR A 4 38.21 6.62 45.56
N MET A 5 38.56 6.34 44.30
CA MET A 5 37.93 5.40 43.38
C MET A 5 37.65 4.01 43.99
N MET A 6 36.64 3.32 43.46
CA MET A 6 36.53 1.87 43.54
C MET A 6 36.32 1.30 42.13
N ASN A 7 37.37 0.67 41.61
CA ASN A 7 37.37 -0.24 40.48
C ASN A 7 37.70 -1.64 41.04
N SER A 8 36.96 -2.68 40.67
CA SER A 8 37.48 -3.84 39.93
C SER A 8 36.55 -5.07 39.96
N ALA A 9 36.32 -5.60 38.75
CA ALA A 9 36.50 -7.01 38.34
C ALA A 9 35.62 -8.14 38.89
N PHE A 10 34.89 -8.80 37.99
CA PHE A 10 34.80 -10.27 37.85
C PHE A 10 34.52 -10.59 36.37
N ARG A 11 35.54 -10.96 35.58
CA ARG A 11 35.99 -12.31 35.19
C ARG A 11 35.07 -13.08 34.23
N SER A 12 35.67 -13.30 33.05
CA SER A 12 35.39 -14.25 31.96
C SER A 12 35.04 -15.67 32.40
N VAL A 13 34.11 -16.31 31.65
CA VAL A 13 34.06 -17.75 31.44
C VAL A 13 33.81 -18.04 29.96
N HIS A 14 34.81 -18.66 29.33
CA HIS A 14 34.72 -19.39 28.06
C HIS A 14 33.94 -20.70 28.26
N ILE A 15 33.05 -21.05 27.32
CA ILE A 15 32.76 -22.45 27.01
C ILE A 15 32.81 -22.64 25.49
N THR A 16 33.70 -23.55 25.10
CA THR A 16 33.94 -24.06 23.76
C THR A 16 33.06 -25.30 23.53
N ALA A 17 32.41 -25.41 22.38
CA ALA A 17 32.09 -26.71 21.80
C ALA A 17 32.05 -26.57 20.27
N SER A 18 33.00 -27.24 19.62
CA SER A 18 33.21 -27.25 18.17
C SER A 18 32.57 -28.48 17.53
N ARG A 19 32.41 -28.36 16.19
CA ARG A 19 32.27 -29.41 15.15
C ARG A 19 30.84 -29.83 14.82
N LEU A 20 30.40 -29.48 13.61
CA LEU A 20 30.42 -30.42 12.49
C LEU A 20 30.62 -29.65 11.16
N ILE A 21 31.52 -30.22 10.35
CA ILE A 21 31.97 -29.80 9.02
C ILE A 21 31.20 -30.64 8.01
N ASN A 22 30.57 -30.04 6.98
CA ASN A 22 30.82 -30.44 5.59
C ASN A 22 30.23 -29.40 4.59
N PRO A 23 30.99 -28.96 3.57
CA PRO A 23 30.54 -28.05 2.52
C PRO A 23 30.14 -28.82 1.25
N ASN A 24 29.38 -28.19 0.34
CA ASN A 24 29.71 -28.26 -1.09
C ASN A 24 29.03 -27.16 -1.92
N PRO A 25 29.71 -26.67 -2.98
CA PRO A 25 29.35 -25.48 -3.75
C PRO A 25 28.72 -25.84 -5.11
N PHE A 26 27.98 -24.92 -5.72
CA PHE A 26 27.75 -24.95 -7.17
C PHE A 26 28.20 -23.63 -7.80
N SER A 27 29.19 -23.77 -8.66
CA SER A 27 29.88 -22.74 -9.44
C SER A 27 29.22 -22.56 -10.81
N SER A 28 29.57 -21.45 -11.44
CA SER A 28 29.06 -20.87 -12.68
C SER A 28 29.65 -21.50 -13.97
N ALA A 29 29.14 -21.00 -15.11
CA ALA A 29 29.56 -21.16 -16.53
C ALA A 29 28.71 -22.19 -17.32
N ILE A 30 28.23 -21.95 -18.56
CA ILE A 30 28.93 -21.51 -19.79
C ILE A 30 27.90 -20.97 -20.82
N LEU A 31 28.30 -19.95 -21.61
CA LEU A 31 27.68 -19.39 -22.82
C LEU A 31 27.63 -20.40 -23.98
N HIS A 32 26.69 -20.31 -24.95
CA HIS A 32 26.96 -20.39 -26.41
C HIS A 32 25.67 -20.23 -27.28
N PHE A 33 25.68 -19.18 -28.11
CA PHE A 33 25.24 -19.03 -29.52
C PHE A 33 23.93 -19.64 -30.08
N LEU A 34 23.12 -18.74 -30.69
CA LEU A 34 22.09 -18.97 -31.73
C LEU A 34 22.73 -19.16 -33.13
N PRO A 35 22.04 -19.74 -34.14
CA PRO A 35 21.23 -18.93 -35.09
C PRO A 35 19.93 -19.56 -35.68
N LEU A 36 18.95 -18.66 -35.96
CA LEU A 36 17.97 -18.51 -37.07
C LEU A 36 17.70 -19.72 -38.04
N ILE A 37 16.46 -20.07 -38.47
CA ILE A 37 15.61 -19.39 -39.50
C ILE A 37 14.20 -20.07 -39.66
N SER A 38 13.18 -19.23 -39.98
CA SER A 38 11.88 -19.34 -40.71
C SER A 38 10.71 -20.27 -40.32
N VAL A 39 9.53 -19.69 -39.99
CA VAL A 39 8.28 -19.39 -40.79
C VAL A 39 7.31 -20.58 -40.89
N ASP A 40 6.19 -20.56 -40.15
CA ASP A 40 4.83 -20.45 -40.77
C ASP A 40 3.67 -20.27 -39.74
N ALA A 41 2.64 -19.56 -40.21
CA ALA A 41 1.20 -19.49 -39.86
C ALA A 41 0.62 -19.64 -38.41
N ALA A 42 -0.34 -18.74 -38.10
CA ALA A 42 -1.16 -18.54 -36.87
C ALA A 42 -2.21 -19.66 -36.56
N PRO A 43 -3.15 -19.58 -35.56
CA PRO A 43 -3.41 -18.57 -34.51
C PRO A 43 -3.72 -19.10 -33.06
N ARG A 44 -3.67 -18.17 -32.09
CA ARG A 44 -4.41 -18.05 -30.80
C ARG A 44 -4.67 -19.31 -29.94
N ARG A 45 -4.07 -19.33 -28.73
CA ARG A 45 -4.76 -19.67 -27.46
C ARG A 45 -3.97 -19.16 -26.25
N SER A 46 -4.59 -18.29 -25.49
CA SER A 46 -4.11 -17.75 -24.22
C SER A 46 -4.23 -18.79 -23.09
N THR A 47 -3.13 -19.07 -22.41
CA THR A 47 -3.09 -19.72 -21.09
C THR A 47 -2.65 -18.70 -20.04
N PRO A 48 -3.39 -18.49 -18.94
CA PRO A 48 -2.85 -17.79 -17.79
C PRO A 48 -2.24 -18.78 -16.79
N LEU A 49 -1.11 -18.35 -16.23
CA LEU A 49 -0.35 -18.97 -15.16
C LEU A 49 -1.12 -18.93 -13.84
N ARG A 50 -1.08 -20.06 -13.13
CA ARG A 50 -1.44 -20.21 -11.72
C ARG A 50 -0.51 -19.37 -10.84
N PHE A 51 -1.07 -18.54 -9.98
CA PHE A 51 -0.52 -18.33 -8.64
C PHE A 51 -1.60 -18.43 -7.57
N ARG A 52 -1.12 -18.92 -6.44
CA ARG A 52 -1.79 -19.64 -5.35
C ARG A 52 -2.22 -18.62 -4.30
N ASN A 53 -3.53 -18.50 -4.03
CA ASN A 53 -4.02 -17.78 -2.86
C ASN A 53 -4.45 -18.75 -1.77
N ALA A 54 -4.00 -18.44 -0.57
CA ALA A 54 -4.19 -19.19 0.66
C ALA A 54 -5.66 -19.17 1.09
N VAL A 55 -6.03 -20.29 1.71
CA VAL A 55 -7.34 -20.72 2.15
C VAL A 55 -7.84 -19.92 3.35
N SER A 56 -9.12 -19.56 3.33
CA SER A 56 -9.96 -19.41 4.53
C SER A 56 -11.38 -19.89 4.18
N PRO A 57 -12.02 -20.72 5.01
CA PRO A 57 -13.05 -21.64 4.55
C PRO A 57 -14.45 -21.00 4.55
N SER A 58 -15.11 -21.01 3.39
CA SER A 58 -16.55 -20.89 3.27
C SER A 58 -17.17 -22.28 3.46
N PHE A 59 -17.83 -22.48 4.60
CA PHE A 59 -18.70 -23.63 4.82
C PHE A 59 -19.95 -23.47 3.95
N SER A 60 -19.99 -24.18 2.82
CA SER A 60 -21.24 -24.51 2.15
C SER A 60 -21.93 -25.62 2.94
N SER A 61 -23.11 -25.34 3.51
CA SER A 61 -24.00 -26.38 3.96
C SER A 61 -25.32 -26.25 3.21
N SER A 62 -25.48 -27.11 2.19
CA SER A 62 -26.79 -27.52 1.72
C SER A 62 -27.47 -28.24 2.88
N PHE A 63 -28.45 -27.61 3.50
CA PHE A 63 -29.40 -28.30 4.37
C PHE A 63 -30.82 -28.05 3.87
N CYS A 64 -31.26 -28.98 3.03
CA CYS A 64 -32.66 -29.40 3.08
C CYS A 64 -32.86 -30.07 4.44
N SER A 65 -33.74 -29.52 5.27
CA SER A 65 -34.31 -30.24 6.41
C SER A 65 -35.72 -29.75 6.65
N SER A 66 -36.65 -30.56 6.17
CA SER A 66 -37.96 -30.72 6.75
C SER A 66 -37.79 -31.04 8.23
N SER A 67 -38.15 -30.10 9.10
CA SER A 67 -38.28 -30.34 10.54
C SER A 67 -39.48 -29.57 11.05
N SER A 68 -40.59 -30.29 11.10
CA SER A 68 -41.81 -29.94 11.81
C SER A 68 -41.46 -29.50 13.24
N SER A 69 -41.73 -28.24 13.58
CA SER A 69 -41.89 -27.81 14.96
C SER A 69 -43.30 -27.26 15.09
N SER A 70 -44.18 -28.16 15.53
CA SER A 70 -45.53 -27.89 15.95
C SER A 70 -45.51 -26.87 17.08
N SER A 71 -45.84 -25.61 16.79
CA SER A 71 -46.45 -24.73 17.79
C SER A 71 -47.94 -24.75 17.51
N SER A 72 -48.64 -25.54 18.31
CA SER A 72 -50.09 -25.71 18.31
C SER A 72 -50.78 -24.36 18.52
N TYR A 73 -51.18 -23.70 17.44
CA TYR A 73 -52.32 -22.79 17.48
C TYR A 73 -53.57 -23.60 17.13
N ILE A 74 -54.35 -23.91 18.16
CA ILE A 74 -55.68 -24.50 18.00
C ILE A 74 -56.53 -23.47 17.22
N PRO A 75 -57.17 -23.85 16.09
CA PRO A 75 -58.09 -22.96 15.40
C PRO A 75 -59.40 -22.99 16.16
N MET A 76 -59.64 -21.99 17.00
CA MET A 76 -61.01 -21.72 17.43
C MET A 76 -61.72 -21.08 16.25
N ALA A 77 -62.55 -21.91 15.60
CA ALA A 77 -63.61 -21.47 14.71
C ALA A 77 -64.48 -20.45 15.46
N GLY A 78 -64.45 -19.21 14.99
CA GLY A 78 -65.26 -18.12 15.51
C GLY A 78 -64.94 -16.88 14.69
N GLY A 79 -65.84 -16.55 13.76
CA GLY A 79 -65.73 -15.34 12.96
C GLY A 79 -65.54 -14.12 13.87
N ASN A 80 -64.46 -13.39 13.63
CA ASN A 80 -64.33 -11.98 13.88
C ASN A 80 -63.08 -11.51 13.15
N ASP A 81 -63.21 -10.38 12.45
CA ASP A 81 -62.12 -9.61 11.88
C ASP A 81 -61.13 -9.19 12.99
N GLN A 82 -60.26 -10.11 13.42
CA GLN A 82 -59.21 -9.80 14.38
C GLN A 82 -58.07 -9.12 13.63
N VAL A 83 -58.24 -7.81 13.50
CA VAL A 83 -57.16 -6.85 13.26
C VAL A 83 -56.01 -7.24 14.21
N PRO A 84 -54.79 -7.56 13.68
CA PRO A 84 -53.67 -7.96 14.52
C PRO A 84 -53.44 -6.92 15.62
N PRO A 85 -53.05 -7.32 16.85
CA PRO A 85 -52.90 -6.40 17.96
C PRO A 85 -51.99 -5.23 17.56
N PRO A 86 -52.31 -3.99 17.97
CA PRO A 86 -51.67 -2.78 17.46
C PRO A 86 -50.14 -2.79 17.65
N SER A 87 -49.64 -3.51 18.66
CA SER A 87 -48.21 -3.73 18.90
C SER A 87 -47.53 -4.57 17.81
N SER A 88 -48.20 -5.59 17.26
CA SER A 88 -47.63 -6.44 16.19
C SER A 88 -47.60 -5.69 14.87
N GLN A 89 -48.61 -4.87 14.57
CA GLN A 89 -48.61 -4.01 13.38
C GLN A 89 -47.56 -2.89 13.46
N LEU A 90 -47.30 -2.38 14.66
CA LEU A 90 -46.24 -1.39 14.89
C LEU A 90 -44.85 -2.01 14.66
N LEU A 91 -44.61 -3.21 15.18
CA LEU A 91 -43.35 -3.94 14.96
C LEU A 91 -43.13 -4.27 13.48
N GLU A 92 -44.16 -4.75 12.79
CA GLU A 92 -44.08 -5.04 11.35
C GLU A 92 -43.67 -3.80 10.54
N LYS A 93 -44.28 -2.65 10.84
CA LYS A 93 -43.90 -1.36 10.23
C LYS A 93 -42.45 -0.96 10.54
N GLN A 94 -41.96 -1.25 11.74
CA GLN A 94 -40.57 -0.97 12.09
C GLN A 94 -39.60 -1.86 11.30
N PHE A 95 -39.87 -3.17 11.19
CA PHE A 95 -39.06 -4.07 10.38
C PHE A 95 -39.08 -3.70 8.91
N GLU A 96 -40.23 -3.29 8.39
CA GLU A 96 -40.36 -2.83 7.01
C GLU A 96 -39.52 -1.57 6.75
N ASN A 97 -39.54 -0.60 7.68
CA ASN A 97 -38.67 0.57 7.60
C ASN A 97 -37.18 0.20 7.63
N PHE A 98 -36.77 -0.76 8.49
CA PHE A 98 -35.38 -1.23 8.50
C PHE A 98 -35.00 -1.96 7.22
N ARG A 99 -35.91 -2.74 6.64
CA ARG A 99 -35.71 -3.43 5.36
C ARG A 99 -35.39 -2.42 4.26
N VAL A 100 -36.22 -1.38 4.12
CA VAL A 100 -36.01 -0.30 3.13
C VAL A 100 -34.66 0.39 3.35
N GLN A 101 -34.32 0.76 4.59
CA GLN A 101 -33.02 1.39 4.88
C GLN A 101 -31.82 0.51 4.53
N LEU A 102 -31.91 -0.80 4.73
CA LEU A 102 -30.86 -1.75 4.36
C LEU A 102 -30.74 -1.89 2.84
N GLU A 103 -31.86 -1.93 2.12
CA GLU A 103 -31.90 -1.98 0.66
C GLU A 103 -31.28 -0.72 0.04
N ASP A 104 -31.65 0.47 0.53
CA ASP A 104 -31.06 1.74 0.10
C ASP A 104 -29.55 1.78 0.36
N SER A 105 -29.13 1.33 1.55
CA SER A 105 -27.70 1.25 1.89
C SER A 105 -26.96 0.23 1.03
N ALA A 106 -27.61 -0.87 0.61
CA ALA A 106 -27.00 -1.87 -0.26
C ALA A 106 -26.86 -1.34 -1.69
N ALA A 107 -27.89 -0.68 -2.22
CA ALA A 107 -27.87 -0.03 -3.52
C ALA A 107 -26.78 1.05 -3.60
N LEU A 108 -26.61 1.84 -2.53
CA LEU A 108 -25.55 2.84 -2.47
C LEU A 108 -24.14 2.20 -2.50
N ARG A 109 -23.91 1.13 -1.74
CA ARG A 109 -22.62 0.41 -1.76
C ARG A 109 -22.31 -0.18 -3.14
N GLU A 110 -23.32 -0.61 -3.88
CA GLU A 110 -23.13 -1.09 -5.25
C GLU A 110 -22.69 0.05 -6.19
N GLN A 111 -23.30 1.24 -6.08
CA GLN A 111 -22.87 2.42 -6.84
C GLN A 111 -21.43 2.82 -6.51
N ILE A 112 -21.08 2.84 -5.22
CA ILE A 112 -19.71 3.12 -4.76
C ILE A 112 -18.73 2.08 -5.34
N ARG A 113 -19.06 0.78 -5.23
CA ARG A 113 -18.22 -0.31 -5.73
C ARG A 113 -17.96 -0.17 -7.23
N ALA A 114 -18.97 0.19 -8.02
CA ALA A 114 -18.81 0.39 -9.46
C ALA A 114 -17.75 1.49 -9.75
N VAL A 115 -17.81 2.63 -9.07
CA VAL A 115 -16.81 3.70 -9.23
C VAL A 115 -15.43 3.27 -8.72
N VAL A 116 -15.36 2.56 -7.59
CA VAL A 116 -14.11 2.05 -7.02
C VAL A 116 -13.40 1.08 -7.98
N MET A 117 -14.13 0.24 -8.71
CA MET A 117 -13.54 -0.64 -9.71
C MET A 117 -12.90 0.12 -10.88
N GLU A 118 -13.47 1.26 -11.27
CA GLU A 118 -12.88 2.15 -12.29
C GLU A 118 -11.61 2.84 -11.76
N ILE A 119 -11.63 3.30 -10.50
CA ILE A 119 -10.45 3.84 -9.82
C ILE A 119 -9.33 2.78 -9.77
N GLU A 120 -9.65 1.56 -9.35
CA GLU A 120 -8.69 0.44 -9.29
C GLU A 120 -8.11 0.14 -10.69
N SER A 121 -8.95 0.14 -11.73
CA SER A 121 -8.54 -0.06 -13.13
C SER A 121 -7.53 1.01 -13.58
N ALA A 122 -7.85 2.30 -13.39
CA ALA A 122 -6.95 3.40 -13.73
C ALA A 122 -5.65 3.34 -12.92
N THR A 123 -5.73 3.02 -11.63
CA THR A 123 -4.57 2.89 -10.74
C THR A 123 -3.64 1.77 -11.18
N ARG A 124 -4.18 0.61 -11.60
CA ARG A 124 -3.37 -0.48 -12.17
C ARG A 124 -2.66 -0.09 -13.45
N LEU A 125 -3.27 0.73 -14.31
CA LEU A 125 -2.62 1.24 -15.52
C LEU A 125 -1.48 2.21 -15.18
N ILE A 126 -1.67 3.09 -14.20
CA ILE A 126 -0.60 3.96 -13.69
C ILE A 126 0.55 3.10 -13.16
N GLN A 127 0.25 2.15 -12.28
CA GLN A 127 1.25 1.25 -11.70
C GLN A 127 2.01 0.47 -12.79
N ALA A 128 1.31 -0.09 -13.77
CA ALA A 128 1.93 -0.84 -14.87
C ALA A 128 2.92 0.03 -15.68
N ASN A 129 2.57 1.30 -15.92
CA ASN A 129 3.48 2.25 -16.55
C ASN A 129 4.67 2.56 -15.65
N LEU A 130 4.44 2.94 -14.39
CA LEU A 130 5.50 3.31 -13.45
C LEU A 130 6.51 2.17 -13.23
N LEU A 131 6.07 0.90 -13.24
CA LEU A 131 6.97 -0.26 -13.14
C LEU A 131 8.02 -0.33 -14.26
N LEU A 132 7.81 0.31 -15.41
CA LEU A 132 8.78 0.38 -16.50
C LEU A 132 10.05 1.15 -16.11
N VAL A 133 9.99 1.99 -15.07
CA VAL A 133 11.16 2.69 -14.54
C VAL A 133 12.25 1.71 -14.06
N HIS A 134 11.85 0.50 -13.65
CA HIS A 134 12.76 -0.57 -13.25
C HIS A 134 13.46 -1.24 -14.43
N GLN A 135 13.04 -0.97 -15.67
CA GLN A 135 13.59 -1.55 -16.90
C GLN A 135 14.50 -0.56 -17.65
N SER A 136 15.06 0.43 -16.95
CA SER A 136 15.94 1.47 -17.53
C SER A 136 15.30 2.35 -18.60
N ARG A 137 13.96 2.46 -18.61
CA ARG A 137 13.24 3.41 -19.46
C ARG A 137 13.48 4.85 -18.98
N PRO A 138 13.49 5.85 -19.89
CA PRO A 138 13.58 7.25 -19.50
C PRO A 138 12.40 7.64 -18.60
N ILE A 139 12.70 8.27 -17.46
CA ILE A 139 11.69 8.71 -16.48
C ILE A 139 10.60 9.60 -17.12
N PRO A 140 10.93 10.59 -17.99
CA PRO A 140 9.90 11.44 -18.59
C PRO A 140 8.89 10.66 -19.43
N GLU A 141 9.34 9.67 -20.22
CA GLU A 141 8.43 8.85 -21.04
C GLU A 141 7.44 8.06 -20.18
N VAL A 142 7.93 7.50 -19.07
CA VAL A 142 7.14 6.68 -18.16
C VAL A 142 6.11 7.53 -17.40
N VAL A 143 6.53 8.70 -16.92
CA VAL A 143 5.68 9.60 -16.14
C VAL A 143 4.60 10.24 -16.99
N GLU A 144 4.91 10.71 -18.21
CA GLU A 144 3.90 11.33 -19.08
C GLU A 144 2.75 10.37 -19.42
N LYS A 145 3.05 9.10 -19.73
CA LYS A 145 2.01 8.07 -19.95
C LYS A 145 1.17 7.81 -18.71
N ALA A 146 1.78 7.87 -17.53
CA ALA A 146 1.05 7.68 -16.27
C ALA A 146 0.14 8.87 -15.94
N LYS A 147 0.53 10.10 -16.32
CA LYS A 147 -0.26 11.32 -16.13
C LYS A 147 -1.57 11.33 -16.91
N GLU A 148 -1.62 10.67 -18.06
CA GLU A 148 -2.83 10.56 -18.88
C GLU A 148 -4.03 10.02 -18.08
N LYS A 149 -3.78 9.20 -17.05
CA LYS A 149 -4.80 8.61 -16.19
C LYS A 149 -5.21 9.44 -14.98
N ILE A 150 -4.53 10.55 -14.70
CA ILE A 150 -4.89 11.44 -13.59
C ILE A 150 -6.24 12.13 -13.86
N THR A 151 -6.52 12.47 -15.12
CA THR A 151 -7.80 13.05 -15.52
C THR A 151 -8.96 12.08 -15.25
N ASP A 152 -8.78 10.80 -15.60
CA ASP A 152 -9.76 9.74 -15.34
C ASP A 152 -10.01 9.60 -13.82
N LEU A 153 -8.93 9.57 -13.02
CA LEU A 153 -9.04 9.51 -11.55
C LEU A 153 -9.84 10.70 -10.99
N ARG A 154 -9.56 11.92 -11.45
CA ARG A 154 -10.30 13.12 -11.04
C ARG A 154 -11.79 12.99 -11.34
N GLN A 155 -12.14 12.47 -12.51
CA GLN A 155 -13.54 12.23 -12.87
C GLN A 155 -14.20 11.21 -11.92
N PHE A 156 -13.53 10.09 -11.63
CA PHE A 156 -14.08 9.05 -10.76
C PHE A 156 -14.25 9.52 -9.32
N TYR A 157 -13.30 10.27 -8.76
CA TYR A 157 -13.47 10.89 -7.44
C TYR A 157 -14.58 11.93 -7.42
N GLY A 158 -14.80 12.67 -8.51
CA GLY A 158 -15.96 13.55 -8.68
C GLY A 158 -17.28 12.79 -8.63
N GLN A 159 -17.38 11.66 -9.34
CA GLN A 159 -18.55 10.79 -9.29
C GLN A 159 -18.79 10.21 -7.89
N LEU A 160 -17.72 9.83 -7.18
CA LEU A 160 -17.81 9.34 -5.82
C LEU A 160 -18.32 10.43 -4.86
N ALA A 161 -17.87 11.68 -5.03
CA ALA A 161 -18.38 12.82 -4.29
C ALA A 161 -19.88 13.08 -4.56
N GLU A 162 -20.32 13.01 -5.82
CA GLU A 162 -21.74 13.16 -6.20
C GLU A 162 -22.63 12.07 -5.58
N ILE A 163 -22.13 10.82 -5.50
CA ILE A 163 -22.84 9.72 -4.83
C ILE A 163 -23.02 10.05 -3.34
N LEU A 164 -21.98 10.55 -2.67
CA LEU A 164 -22.01 10.86 -1.25
C LEU A 164 -22.82 12.12 -0.91
N GLN A 165 -22.96 13.05 -1.84
CA GLN A 165 -23.84 14.21 -1.67
C GLN A 165 -25.31 13.80 -1.45
N LYS A 166 -25.72 12.63 -1.96
CA LYS A 166 -27.08 12.07 -1.75
C LYS A 166 -27.29 11.57 -0.32
N CYS A 167 -26.23 11.39 0.47
CA CYS A 167 -26.28 10.87 1.84
C CYS A 167 -25.39 11.68 2.80
N PRO A 168 -25.77 12.95 3.09
CA PRO A 168 -24.96 13.84 3.92
C PRO A 168 -24.70 13.25 5.32
N GLY A 169 -23.48 13.45 5.82
CA GLY A 169 -23.05 12.96 7.14
C GLY A 169 -22.71 11.46 7.21
N GLN A 170 -22.78 10.72 6.09
CA GLN A 170 -22.47 9.28 6.06
C GLN A 170 -21.09 8.96 5.46
N TYR A 171 -20.22 9.96 5.24
CA TYR A 171 -18.87 9.77 4.69
C TYR A 171 -18.12 8.60 5.34
N TYR A 172 -17.94 8.65 6.66
CA TYR A 172 -17.16 7.63 7.39
C TYR A 172 -17.84 6.25 7.46
N ARG A 173 -19.15 6.16 7.23
CA ARG A 173 -19.88 4.88 7.17
C ARG A 173 -19.47 4.06 5.94
N TYR A 174 -19.17 4.74 4.84
CA TYR A 174 -18.82 4.13 3.56
C TYR A 174 -17.35 4.26 3.20
N HIS A 175 -16.59 5.11 3.89
CA HIS A 175 -15.16 5.37 3.63
C HIS A 175 -14.31 4.11 3.41
N GLY A 176 -14.57 3.05 4.19
CA GLY A 176 -13.88 1.77 4.05
C GLY A 176 -14.01 1.11 2.68
N ASP A 177 -15.03 1.46 1.89
CA ASP A 177 -15.31 0.87 0.58
C ASP A 177 -14.35 1.37 -0.52
N TRP A 178 -13.74 2.56 -0.37
CA TRP A 178 -12.76 3.13 -1.32
C TRP A 178 -11.39 3.41 -0.70
N ARG A 179 -11.26 3.22 0.62
CA ARG A 179 -10.04 3.49 1.39
C ARG A 179 -8.78 2.86 0.78
N SER A 180 -8.83 1.57 0.45
CA SER A 180 -7.67 0.83 -0.08
C SER A 180 -7.20 1.40 -1.42
N GLU A 181 -8.14 1.73 -2.30
CA GLU A 181 -7.85 2.29 -3.61
C GLU A 181 -7.30 3.70 -3.49
N THR A 182 -7.79 4.50 -2.55
CA THR A 182 -7.27 5.85 -2.29
C THR A 182 -5.81 5.79 -1.83
N GLN A 183 -5.48 4.87 -0.91
CA GLN A 183 -4.10 4.65 -0.47
C GLN A 183 -3.19 4.22 -1.63
N ALA A 184 -3.69 3.34 -2.52
CA ALA A 184 -2.96 2.91 -3.70
C ALA A 184 -2.74 4.06 -4.70
N VAL A 185 -3.77 4.87 -4.96
CA VAL A 185 -3.69 6.06 -5.81
C VAL A 185 -2.66 7.04 -5.27
N VAL A 186 -2.72 7.39 -3.98
CA VAL A 186 -1.73 8.29 -3.36
C VAL A 186 -0.31 7.71 -3.49
N SER A 187 -0.14 6.41 -3.29
CA SER A 187 1.17 5.76 -3.49
C SER A 187 1.71 5.97 -4.90
N GLN A 188 0.87 5.80 -5.92
CA GLN A 188 1.29 5.98 -7.31
C GLN A 188 1.57 7.45 -7.64
N LEU A 189 0.73 8.39 -7.17
CA LEU A 189 0.94 9.82 -7.36
C LEU A 189 2.21 10.30 -6.67
N ALA A 190 2.47 9.83 -5.45
CA ALA A 190 3.68 10.17 -4.70
C ALA A 190 4.93 9.62 -5.39
N PHE A 191 4.87 8.40 -5.92
CA PHE A 191 6.02 7.82 -6.62
C PHE A 191 6.31 8.57 -7.91
N MET A 192 5.27 8.91 -8.68
CA MET A 192 5.38 9.75 -9.86
C MET A 192 6.02 11.11 -9.55
N HIS A 193 5.50 11.82 -8.54
CA HIS A 193 6.04 13.13 -8.12
C HIS A 193 7.49 13.04 -7.66
N TRP A 194 7.85 11.99 -6.92
CA TRP A 194 9.22 11.76 -6.49
C TRP A 194 10.16 11.49 -7.68
N LEU A 195 9.71 10.74 -8.68
CA LEU A 195 10.50 10.49 -9.90
C LEU A 195 10.79 11.78 -10.68
N GLU A 196 9.86 12.74 -10.68
CA GLU A 196 10.02 14.03 -11.37
C GLU A 196 10.88 15.02 -10.58
N ASN A 197 10.61 15.15 -9.27
CA ASN A 197 11.08 16.28 -8.48
C ASN A 197 12.11 15.87 -7.41
N GLY A 198 12.15 14.58 -7.05
CA GLY A 198 12.95 14.06 -5.93
C GLY A 198 12.43 14.47 -4.55
N THR A 199 11.22 15.02 -4.46
CA THR A 199 10.62 15.54 -3.24
C THR A 199 9.37 14.76 -2.84
N LEU A 200 8.89 14.97 -1.61
CA LEU A 200 7.62 14.41 -1.14
C LEU A 200 6.45 15.13 -1.83
N LEU A 201 5.42 14.38 -2.25
CA LEU A 201 4.14 14.93 -2.67
C LEU A 201 3.38 15.38 -1.43
N VAL A 202 3.11 16.67 -1.28
CA VAL A 202 2.40 17.19 -0.10
C VAL A 202 0.92 16.82 -0.16
N HIS A 203 0.27 16.64 1.00
CA HIS A 203 -1.15 16.27 1.10
C HIS A 203 -2.07 17.17 0.26
N THR A 204 -1.90 18.50 0.33
CA THR A 204 -2.70 19.46 -0.44
C THR A 204 -2.48 19.34 -1.96
N GLU A 205 -1.26 19.02 -2.40
CA GLU A 205 -0.96 18.80 -3.82
C GLU A 205 -1.59 17.49 -4.32
N ALA A 206 -1.65 16.47 -3.45
CA ALA A 206 -2.34 15.21 -3.77
C ALA A 206 -3.86 15.43 -3.90
N GLU A 207 -4.46 16.22 -3.00
CA GLU A 207 -5.88 16.61 -3.10
C GLU A 207 -6.17 17.36 -4.39
N GLU A 208 -5.32 18.33 -4.76
CA GLU A 208 -5.47 19.09 -5.99
C GLU A 208 -5.40 18.18 -7.24
N LYS A 209 -4.41 17.27 -7.28
CA LYS A 209 -4.29 16.30 -8.38
C LYS A 209 -5.56 15.47 -8.54
N LEU A 210 -6.18 15.05 -7.43
CA LEU A 210 -7.43 14.27 -7.43
C LEU A 210 -8.71 15.11 -7.59
N GLY A 211 -8.62 16.44 -7.49
CA GLY A 211 -9.77 17.33 -7.55
C GLY A 211 -10.65 17.29 -6.28
N LEU A 212 -10.04 16.98 -5.12
CA LEU A 212 -10.72 16.78 -3.83
C LEU A 212 -10.81 18.05 -2.97
N SER A 213 -10.89 19.23 -3.58
CA SER A 213 -10.85 20.52 -2.86
C SER A 213 -12.19 20.94 -2.22
N SER A 214 -13.15 20.02 -2.08
CA SER A 214 -14.48 20.29 -1.50
C SER A 214 -14.48 20.05 0.01
N LEU A 215 -15.18 20.91 0.76
CA LEU A 215 -15.31 20.79 2.23
C LEU A 215 -15.97 19.48 2.68
N GLU A 216 -16.77 18.84 1.83
CA GLU A 216 -17.55 17.64 2.18
C GLU A 216 -16.86 16.33 1.78
N PHE A 217 -15.92 16.36 0.84
CA PHE A 217 -15.25 15.18 0.31
C PHE A 217 -13.77 15.49 0.03
N GLY A 218 -12.91 15.13 0.98
CA GLY A 218 -11.47 15.38 0.95
C GLY A 218 -10.64 14.09 1.07
N LEU A 219 -9.31 14.24 0.94
CA LEU A 219 -8.36 13.15 1.13
C LEU A 219 -8.06 12.99 2.62
N GLU A 220 -8.46 11.85 3.19
CA GLU A 220 -8.21 11.57 4.60
C GLU A 220 -6.70 11.52 4.90
N THR A 221 -6.29 12.11 6.02
CA THR A 221 -4.87 12.24 6.38
C THR A 221 -4.22 10.87 6.57
N GLU A 222 -4.94 9.93 7.19
CA GLU A 222 -4.45 8.55 7.38
C GLU A 222 -4.22 7.82 6.06
N ASP A 223 -5.06 8.06 5.06
CA ASP A 223 -4.94 7.41 3.75
C ASP A 223 -3.78 7.98 2.95
N TYR A 224 -3.58 9.30 3.04
CA TYR A 224 -2.39 9.94 2.52
C TYR A 224 -1.11 9.33 3.14
N LEU A 225 -1.01 9.33 4.47
CA LEU A 225 0.18 8.80 5.18
C LEU A 225 0.43 7.32 4.86
N THR A 226 -0.63 6.53 4.74
CA THR A 226 -0.55 5.13 4.36
C THR A 226 -0.05 4.97 2.92
N GLY A 227 -0.55 5.77 1.98
CA GLY A 227 -0.08 5.79 0.60
C GLY A 227 1.40 6.16 0.48
N ILE A 228 1.89 7.11 1.29
CA ILE A 228 3.31 7.45 1.35
C ILE A 228 4.17 6.26 1.85
N CYS A 229 3.68 5.50 2.83
CA CYS A 229 4.33 4.26 3.27
C CYS A 229 4.28 3.15 2.20
N PHE A 230 3.28 3.14 1.32
CA PHE A 230 3.24 2.20 0.21
C PHE A 230 4.28 2.53 -0.86
N MET A 231 4.42 3.82 -1.19
CA MET A 231 5.39 4.31 -2.16
C MET A 231 6.83 3.95 -1.75
N SER A 232 7.15 3.91 -0.45
CA SER A 232 8.53 3.63 -0.01
C SER A 232 9.00 2.22 -0.37
N ASN A 233 8.07 1.28 -0.55
CA ASN A 233 8.40 -0.11 -0.85
C ASN A 233 8.99 -0.28 -2.27
N ASP A 234 8.71 0.65 -3.20
CA ASP A 234 9.23 0.59 -4.58
C ASP A 234 10.65 1.14 -4.71
N LEU A 235 11.08 1.98 -3.75
CA LEU A 235 12.36 2.69 -3.80
C LEU A 235 13.60 1.77 -3.72
N PRO A 236 13.68 0.74 -2.85
CA PRO A 236 14.83 -0.16 -2.83
C PRO A 236 15.06 -0.87 -4.17
N ARG A 237 13.99 -1.35 -4.81
CA ARG A 237 14.07 -1.98 -6.13
C ARG A 237 14.50 -0.97 -7.19
N TYR A 238 13.97 0.25 -7.13
CA TYR A 238 14.37 1.33 -8.01
C TYR A 238 15.88 1.60 -7.91
N VAL A 239 16.40 1.77 -6.70
CA VAL A 239 17.83 2.04 -6.43
C VAL A 239 18.74 0.96 -7.03
N VAL A 240 18.46 -0.31 -6.75
CA VAL A 240 19.27 -1.44 -7.27
C VAL A 240 19.33 -1.41 -8.81
N ASN A 241 18.20 -1.17 -9.47
CA ASN A 241 18.15 -1.15 -10.92
C ASN A 241 18.84 0.08 -11.52
N ARG A 242 18.76 1.24 -10.85
CA ARG A 242 19.49 2.45 -11.27
C ARG A 242 21.00 2.29 -11.15
N VAL A 243 21.48 1.70 -10.06
CA VAL A 243 22.91 1.37 -9.89
C VAL A 243 23.38 0.39 -10.95
N THR A 244 22.56 -0.61 -11.27
CA THR A 244 22.84 -1.58 -12.33
C THR A 244 22.91 -0.91 -13.71
N ALA A 245 22.13 0.15 -13.93
CA ALA A 245 22.17 0.98 -15.13
C ALA A 245 23.30 2.05 -15.12
N GLY A 246 24.15 2.08 -14.09
CA GLY A 246 25.29 3.01 -13.98
C GLY A 246 25.00 4.36 -13.31
N ASP A 247 23.80 4.54 -12.74
CA ASP A 247 23.45 5.74 -11.98
C ASP A 247 23.81 5.55 -10.50
N TYR A 248 25.03 5.95 -10.15
CA TYR A 248 25.61 5.79 -8.81
C TYR A 248 25.24 6.93 -7.83
N ASP A 249 24.66 8.02 -8.32
CA ASP A 249 24.16 9.12 -7.47
C ASP A 249 22.76 8.83 -6.91
N CYS A 250 21.96 8.03 -7.63
CA CYS A 250 20.60 7.64 -7.23
C CYS A 250 20.48 7.10 -5.78
N PRO A 251 21.30 6.13 -5.32
CA PRO A 251 21.21 5.61 -3.95
C PRO A 251 21.32 6.71 -2.88
N ARG A 252 22.21 7.70 -3.07
CA ARG A 252 22.38 8.82 -2.14
C ARG A 252 21.10 9.66 -2.07
N LYS A 253 20.51 9.99 -3.22
CA LYS A 253 19.27 10.78 -3.29
C LYS A 253 18.11 10.08 -2.58
N VAL A 254 17.93 8.78 -2.86
CA VAL A 254 16.86 7.97 -2.26
C VAL A 254 17.09 7.78 -0.75
N MET A 255 18.33 7.54 -0.33
CA MET A 255 18.68 7.37 1.08
C MET A 255 18.35 8.63 1.90
N ASN A 256 18.73 9.82 1.39
CA ASN A 256 18.43 11.08 2.05
C ASN A 256 16.91 11.28 2.18
N PHE A 257 16.18 11.06 1.08
CA PHE A 257 14.72 11.15 1.08
C PHE A 257 14.05 10.20 2.09
N LEU A 258 14.45 8.92 2.10
CA LEU A 258 13.89 7.93 3.04
C LEU A 258 14.27 8.21 4.49
N THR A 259 15.46 8.78 4.73
CA THR A 259 15.91 9.18 6.07
C THR A 259 15.07 10.32 6.62
N ASP A 260 14.85 11.36 5.81
CA ASP A 260 14.01 12.50 6.16
C ASP A 260 12.56 12.07 6.35
N LEU A 261 12.05 11.21 5.46
CA LEU A 261 10.70 10.65 5.56
C LEU A 261 10.52 9.84 6.85
N HIS A 262 11.45 8.92 7.14
CA HIS A 262 11.40 8.12 8.36
C HIS A 262 11.55 8.98 9.62
N ALA A 263 12.35 10.05 9.58
CA ALA A 263 12.43 11.02 10.67
C ALA A 263 11.11 11.77 10.89
N ALA A 264 10.46 12.23 9.82
CA ALA A 264 9.16 12.90 9.89
C ALA A 264 8.08 11.98 10.48
N PHE A 265 8.00 10.73 10.03
CA PHE A 265 7.03 9.77 10.59
C PHE A 265 7.31 9.44 12.08
N ARG A 266 8.57 9.47 12.54
CA ARG A 266 8.88 9.32 13.97
C ARG A 266 8.40 10.49 14.82
N MET A 267 8.23 11.67 14.24
CA MET A 267 7.64 12.82 14.93
C MET A 267 6.13 12.67 15.13
N LEU A 268 5.48 11.79 14.35
CA LEU A 268 4.07 11.48 14.49
C LEU A 268 3.86 10.49 15.63
N ASN A 269 2.98 10.82 16.58
CA ASN A 269 2.59 9.92 17.65
C ASN A 269 1.51 8.93 17.17
N LEU A 270 1.90 8.02 16.28
CA LEU A 270 0.98 7.05 15.66
C LEU A 270 0.48 6.02 16.67
N ARG A 271 -0.83 5.75 16.63
CA ARG A 271 -1.47 4.65 17.37
C ARG A 271 -0.99 3.30 16.85
N ASN A 272 -1.01 2.26 17.69
CA ASN A 272 -0.69 0.89 17.29
C ASN A 272 -1.78 0.28 16.38
N ASP A 273 -1.77 0.66 15.11
CA ASP A 273 -2.75 0.25 14.09
C ASP A 273 -2.08 -0.19 12.78
N PHE A 274 -2.85 -0.17 11.69
CA PHE A 274 -2.35 -0.51 10.35
C PHE A 274 -1.26 0.45 9.85
N LEU A 275 -1.46 1.76 10.00
CA LEU A 275 -0.50 2.77 9.56
C LEU A 275 0.82 2.60 10.30
N ARG A 276 0.78 2.36 11.62
CA ARG A 276 1.99 2.09 12.39
C ARG A 276 2.76 0.88 11.89
N LYS A 277 2.08 -0.22 11.55
CA LYS A 277 2.74 -1.41 10.97
C LYS A 277 3.43 -1.11 9.65
N LYS A 278 2.83 -0.25 8.81
CA LYS A 278 3.38 0.15 7.50
C LYS A 278 4.56 1.11 7.64
N PHE A 279 4.46 2.05 8.57
CA PHE A 279 5.60 2.90 8.93
C PHE A 279 6.75 2.05 9.49
N ASP A 280 6.49 1.13 10.42
CA ASP A 280 7.52 0.29 11.03
C ASP A 280 8.25 -0.61 10.01
N SER A 281 7.63 -0.92 8.85
CA SER A 281 8.31 -1.64 7.76
C SER A 281 9.28 -0.78 6.95
N MET A 282 9.10 0.54 6.92
CA MET A 282 9.94 1.48 6.15
C MET A 282 11.42 1.41 6.55
N LYS A 283 11.72 1.07 7.81
CA LYS A 283 13.11 0.88 8.29
C LYS A 283 13.87 -0.21 7.51
N TYR A 284 13.16 -1.21 6.98
CA TYR A 284 13.78 -2.28 6.19
C TYR A 284 14.11 -1.79 4.77
N ASP A 285 13.26 -0.94 4.20
CA ASP A 285 13.51 -0.31 2.89
C ASP A 285 14.69 0.65 2.98
N LEU A 286 14.73 1.49 4.03
CA LEU A 286 15.86 2.37 4.32
C LEU A 286 17.16 1.58 4.45
N ARG A 287 17.19 0.51 5.27
CA ARG A 287 18.39 -0.34 5.42
C ARG A 287 18.86 -0.91 4.08
N ARG A 288 17.96 -1.38 3.23
CA ARG A 288 18.34 -1.91 1.90
C ARG A 288 18.98 -0.84 1.03
N VAL A 289 18.46 0.38 1.03
CA VAL A 289 19.04 1.49 0.27
C VAL A 289 20.40 1.91 0.85
N GLU A 290 20.55 1.93 2.17
CA GLU A 290 21.82 2.19 2.86
C GLU A 290 22.90 1.15 2.48
N GLU A 291 22.54 -0.14 2.45
CA GLU A 291 23.44 -1.22 2.03
C GLU A 291 23.93 -1.01 0.59
N VAL A 292 23.02 -0.67 -0.35
CA VAL A 292 23.39 -0.39 -1.75
C VAL A 292 24.27 0.87 -1.85
N TYR A 293 23.97 1.92 -1.10
CA TYR A 293 24.80 3.13 -1.09
C TYR A 293 26.19 2.88 -0.49
N TYR A 294 26.27 2.10 0.60
CA TYR A 294 27.53 1.66 1.17
C TYR A 294 28.38 0.95 0.12
N ASP A 295 27.78 -0.02 -0.59
CA ASP A 295 28.41 -0.78 -1.65
C ASP A 295 28.98 0.10 -2.78
N VAL A 296 28.23 1.12 -3.20
CA VAL A 296 28.66 2.09 -4.21
C VAL A 296 29.83 2.95 -3.70
N LYS A 297 29.77 3.38 -2.44
CA LYS A 297 30.77 4.23 -1.81
C LYS A 297 32.10 3.52 -1.58
N ILE A 298 32.10 2.29 -1.06
CA ILE A 298 33.34 1.54 -0.81
C ILE A 298 34.08 1.17 -2.09
N ARG A 299 33.36 1.05 -3.21
CA ARG A 299 33.92 0.77 -4.54
C ARG A 299 34.41 2.03 -5.26
N GLY A 300 34.19 3.22 -4.69
CA GLY A 300 34.61 4.49 -5.28
C GLY A 300 33.87 4.82 -6.58
N LEU A 301 32.61 4.39 -6.73
CA LEU A 301 31.83 4.57 -7.95
C LEU A 301 31.11 5.93 -8.03
N ILE A 302 31.12 6.71 -6.96
CA ILE A 302 30.52 8.04 -6.91
C ILE A 302 31.48 9.01 -7.62
N SER A 303 30.97 9.81 -8.57
CA SER A 303 31.76 10.88 -9.18
C SER A 303 32.25 11.85 -8.09
N ALA A 304 33.48 12.34 -8.20
CA ALA A 304 34.21 13.13 -7.18
C ALA A 304 33.62 14.52 -6.85
N ALA A 305 32.32 14.70 -6.98
CA ALA A 305 31.58 15.95 -6.76
C ALA A 305 30.91 16.03 -5.37
N ASP A 306 31.39 15.27 -4.38
CA ASP A 306 31.04 15.55 -2.97
C ASP A 306 32.10 16.48 -2.36
N PRO A 307 31.71 17.64 -1.77
CA PRO A 307 32.57 18.36 -0.86
C PRO A 307 32.92 17.42 0.31
N PRO A 308 34.16 17.44 0.82
CA PRO A 308 34.53 16.60 1.94
C PRO A 308 33.61 16.89 3.13
N ALA A 309 33.10 15.82 3.75
CA ALA A 309 32.43 15.89 5.04
C ALA A 309 33.29 16.72 6.00
N VAL A 310 32.68 17.74 6.61
CA VAL A 310 33.30 18.60 7.63
C VAL A 310 33.89 17.69 8.72
N GLN A 311 35.20 17.46 8.66
CA GLN A 311 35.94 16.85 9.75
C GLN A 311 35.98 17.87 10.89
N GLY A 312 35.56 17.41 12.06
CA GLY A 312 35.34 18.23 13.24
C GLY A 312 36.51 19.13 13.57
N ILE A 313 36.16 20.36 13.94
CA ILE A 313 37.04 21.34 14.59
C ILE A 313 37.70 20.66 15.79
N GLN A 314 38.99 20.35 15.66
CA GLN A 314 39.87 20.17 16.82
C GLN A 314 40.02 21.55 17.48
N ALA A 315 39.21 21.81 18.49
CA ALA A 315 39.55 22.80 19.50
C ALA A 315 40.55 22.13 20.48
N GLN A 316 41.84 22.28 20.21
CA GLN A 316 42.89 22.11 21.23
C GLN A 316 43.58 23.45 21.46
N SER A 317 43.32 24.00 22.64
CA SER A 317 44.23 24.73 23.53
C SER A 317 45.46 25.42 22.92
N SER A 318 45.47 26.76 23.03
CA SER A 318 46.57 27.54 23.60
C SER A 318 46.02 28.82 24.20
#